data_AF-A0A7V2JSD0-F1
#
_entry.id   AF-A0A7V2JSD0-F1
#
_cell.length_a   1.000
_cell.length_b   1.000
_cell.length_c   1.000
_cell.angle_alpha   90.00
_cell.angle_beta   90.00
_cell.angle_gamma   90.00
#
_symmetry.space_group_name_H-M   'P 1'
#
loop_
_entity.id
_entity.type
_entity.pdbx_description
1 polymer ?
#
loop_
_entity_poly.entity_id
_entity_poly.type
_entity_poly.pdbx_seq_one_letter_code
_entity_poly.pdbx_strand_id
1 'polypeptide(L)'
;GAGPCYRCIFEEPPPPGTVPNCSQAGILGAIAGIIGTIQATEVLKLIIGKGRTLKGRLLVVDALDMTFREVKIRRNSACPICGDNPTITQLIDYEWVC
;
A
#
# COMPACT_ATOMS: atom_id res chain seq x y z
N GLY A 1 14.65 2.56 -6.24
CA GLY A 1 14.34 1.38 -7.07
C GLY A 1 13.29 1.72 -8.10
N ALA A 2 13.31 1.12 -9.30
CA ALA A 2 12.38 1.48 -10.38
C ALA A 2 10.92 1.02 -10.09
N GLY A 3 9.94 1.92 -9.96
CA GLY A 3 8.52 1.58 -9.77
C GLY A 3 7.71 2.75 -9.18
N PRO A 4 6.37 2.69 -9.18
CA PRO A 4 5.52 3.69 -8.51
C PRO A 4 5.73 3.64 -7.00
N CYS A 5 5.65 4.79 -6.32
CA CYS A 5 5.60 4.85 -4.87
C CYS A 5 4.15 4.84 -4.36
N TYR A 6 3.96 4.75 -3.04
CA TYR A 6 2.64 4.83 -2.42
C TYR A 6 1.87 6.10 -2.81
N ARG A 7 2.56 7.26 -2.82
CA ARG A 7 2.01 8.56 -3.23
C ARG A 7 1.72 8.68 -4.73
N CYS A 8 2.10 7.71 -5.57
CA CYS A 8 1.60 7.66 -6.96
C CYS A 8 0.13 7.22 -7.04
N ILE A 9 -0.44 6.65 -5.98
CA ILE A 9 -1.83 6.19 -5.92
C ILE A 9 -2.64 7.06 -4.96
N PHE A 10 -2.10 7.30 -3.77
CA PHE A 10 -2.75 8.05 -2.71
C PHE A 10 -1.97 9.33 -2.48
N GLU A 11 -2.24 10.40 -3.22
CA GLU A 11 -1.42 11.62 -3.22
C GLU A 11 -1.45 12.34 -1.88
N GLU A 12 -2.64 12.52 -1.33
CA GLU A 12 -2.87 13.19 -0.04
C GLU A 12 -3.44 12.21 0.99
N PRO A 13 -3.17 12.40 2.29
CA PRO A 13 -3.88 11.67 3.32
C PRO A 13 -5.38 11.97 3.27
N PRO A 14 -6.25 11.02 3.65
CA PRO A 14 -7.66 11.32 3.84
C PRO A 14 -7.85 12.45 4.86
N PRO A 15 -8.89 13.30 4.73
CA PRO A 15 -9.15 14.32 5.73
C PRO A 15 -9.36 13.71 7.13
N PRO A 16 -8.94 14.39 8.22
CA PRO A 16 -9.13 13.88 9.58
C PRO A 16 -10.59 13.50 9.86
N GLY A 17 -10.80 12.35 10.50
CA GLY A 17 -12.13 11.85 10.85
C GLY A 17 -12.94 11.21 9.71
N THR A 18 -12.39 11.12 8.50
CA THR A 18 -13.09 10.48 7.35
C THR A 18 -12.94 8.97 7.28
N VAL A 19 -12.04 8.40 8.10
CA VAL A 19 -11.79 6.96 8.15
C VAL A 19 -12.01 6.50 9.60
N PRO A 20 -12.85 5.47 9.84
CA PRO A 20 -13.04 4.94 11.18
C PRO A 20 -11.71 4.35 11.70
N ASN A 21 -11.46 4.53 12.99
CA ASN A 21 -10.27 3.92 13.60
C ASN A 21 -10.47 2.39 13.76
N CYS A 22 -9.39 1.67 14.09
CA CYS A 22 -9.41 0.22 14.24
C CYS A 22 -10.44 -0.26 15.28
N SER A 23 -10.66 0.54 16.34
CA SER A 23 -11.64 0.24 17.39
C SER A 23 -13.11 0.38 16.94
N GLN A 24 -13.36 1.20 15.91
CA GLN A 24 -14.69 1.45 15.36
C GLN A 24 -15.05 0.50 14.20
N ALA A 25 -14.10 0.19 13.31
CA ALA A 25 -14.36 -0.64 12.13
C ALA A 25 -14.23 -2.15 12.41
N GLY A 26 -13.32 -2.53 13.31
CA GLY A 26 -12.93 -3.93 13.53
C GLY A 26 -12.14 -4.53 12.36
N ILE A 27 -11.49 -5.67 12.59
CA ILE A 27 -10.75 -6.42 11.56
C ILE A 27 -10.86 -7.92 11.80
N LEU A 28 -11.07 -8.70 10.74
CA LEU A 28 -10.98 -10.15 10.81
C LEU A 28 -9.50 -10.57 10.92
N GLY A 29 -9.10 -11.07 12.10
CA GLY A 29 -7.71 -11.48 12.35
C GLY A 29 -7.16 -12.48 11.33
N ALA A 30 -8.02 -13.37 10.80
CA ALA A 30 -7.67 -14.29 9.72
C ALA A 30 -7.23 -13.57 8.44
N ILE A 31 -7.92 -12.48 8.05
CA ILE A 31 -7.56 -11.68 6.88
C ILE A 31 -6.26 -10.91 7.13
N ALA A 32 -6.08 -10.35 8.33
CA ALA A 32 -4.81 -9.73 8.70
C ALA A 32 -3.64 -10.73 8.60
N GLY A 33 -3.83 -11.97 9.04
CA GLY A 33 -2.85 -13.06 8.93
C GLY A 33 -2.53 -13.45 7.48
N ILE A 34 -3.55 -13.50 6.61
CA ILE A 34 -3.36 -13.75 5.16
C ILE A 34 -2.52 -12.64 4.53
N ILE A 35 -2.88 -11.37 4.76
CA ILE A 35 -2.15 -10.22 4.20
C ILE A 35 -0.70 -10.20 4.71
N GLY A 36 -0.47 -10.43 6.01
CA GLY A 36 0.88 -10.51 6.58
C GLY A 36 1.71 -11.63 5.96
N THR A 37 1.11 -12.80 5.70
CA THR A 37 1.80 -13.94 5.06
C THR A 37 2.15 -13.64 3.60
N ILE A 38 1.26 -12.96 2.87
CA ILE A 38 1.54 -12.49 1.51
C ILE A 38 2.71 -11.50 1.51
N GLN A 39 2.71 -10.53 2.43
CA GLN A 39 3.81 -9.56 2.57
C GLN A 39 5.14 -10.25 2.89
N ALA A 40 5.16 -11.20 3.82
CA ALA A 40 6.37 -11.98 4.14
C ALA A 40 6.87 -12.76 2.91
N THR A 41 5.96 -13.34 2.13
CA THR A 41 6.30 -14.04 0.89
C THR A 41 6.91 -13.09 -0.16
N GLU A 42 6.40 -11.85 -0.30
CA GLU A 42 7.01 -10.84 -1.17
C GLU A 42 8.43 -10.48 -0.74
N VAL A 43 8.68 -10.34 0.56
CA VAL A 43 10.02 -10.09 1.11
C VAL A 43 10.96 -11.24 0.78
N LEU A 44 10.53 -12.50 0.96
CA LEU A 44 11.34 -13.66 0.60
C LEU A 44 11.71 -13.66 -0.89
N LYS A 45 10.76 -13.38 -1.79
CA LYS A 45 11.01 -13.28 -3.24
C LYS A 45 12.07 -12.23 -3.56
N LEU A 46 12.02 -11.08 -2.90
CA LEU A 46 13.01 -10.01 -3.06
C LEU A 46 14.40 -10.45 -2.59
N ILE A 47 14.50 -11.07 -1.41
CA ILE A 47 15.77 -11.52 -0.82
C ILE A 47 16.44 -12.58 -1.70
N ILE A 48 15.68 -13.57 -2.16
CA ILE A 48 16.22 -14.69 -2.94
C ILE A 48 16.38 -14.34 -4.43
N GLY A 49 15.85 -13.19 -4.87
CA GLY A 49 15.85 -12.77 -6.28
C GLY A 49 15.07 -13.71 -7.22
N LYS A 50 14.05 -14.41 -6.73
CA LYS A 50 13.24 -15.37 -7.51
C LYS A 50 11.76 -15.06 -7.48
N GLY A 51 11.08 -15.44 -8.57
CA GLY A 51 9.64 -15.28 -8.74
C GLY A 51 9.23 -13.89 -9.24
N ARG A 52 7.92 -13.70 -9.41
CA ARG A 52 7.34 -12.43 -9.84
C ARG A 52 6.77 -11.72 -8.61
N THR A 53 7.35 -10.59 -8.23
CA THR A 53 6.86 -9.78 -7.10
C THR A 53 5.59 -9.03 -7.47
N LEU A 54 4.84 -8.57 -6.46
CA LEU A 54 3.71 -7.64 -6.57
C LEU A 54 4.16 -6.19 -6.81
N LYS A 55 5.44 -5.95 -7.06
CA LYS A 55 5.97 -4.62 -7.36
C LYS A 55 5.20 -3.97 -8.52
N GLY A 56 4.71 -2.76 -8.29
CA GLY A 56 3.88 -2.02 -9.26
C GLY A 56 2.47 -2.59 -9.45
N ARG A 57 1.99 -3.44 -8.53
CA ARG A 57 0.64 -3.99 -8.51
C ARG A 57 0.03 -3.82 -7.12
N LEU A 58 -1.23 -3.40 -7.08
CA LEU A 58 -2.04 -3.38 -5.87
C LEU A 58 -2.90 -4.64 -5.84
N LEU A 59 -2.73 -5.45 -4.81
CA LEU A 59 -3.57 -6.62 -4.56
C LEU A 59 -4.73 -6.20 -3.66
N VAL A 60 -5.95 -6.40 -4.14
CA VAL A 60 -7.19 -6.21 -3.38
C VAL A 60 -7.76 -7.58 -3.06
N VAL A 61 -8.02 -7.82 -1.78
CA VAL A 61 -8.62 -9.06 -1.28
C VAL A 61 -10.02 -8.74 -0.79
N ASP A 62 -11.03 -9.30 -1.46
CA ASP A 62 -12.38 -9.32 -0.94
C ASP A 62 -12.53 -10.50 0.00
N ALA A 63 -12.74 -10.24 1.29
CA ALA A 63 -12.83 -11.27 2.31
C ALA A 63 -14.17 -12.02 2.31
N LEU A 64 -15.24 -11.40 1.81
CA LEU A 64 -16.58 -12.00 1.80
C LEU A 64 -16.69 -13.01 0.66
N ASP A 65 -16.28 -12.59 -0.54
CA ASP A 65 -16.32 -13.45 -1.73
C ASP A 65 -15.02 -14.24 -1.94
N MET A 66 -14.01 -14.01 -1.10
CA MET A 66 -12.67 -14.61 -1.19
C MET A 66 -12.03 -14.47 -2.57
N THR A 67 -12.17 -13.28 -3.16
CA THR A 67 -11.58 -12.96 -4.47
C THR A 67 -10.31 -12.13 -4.34
N PHE A 68 -9.41 -12.32 -5.30
CA PHE A 68 -8.13 -11.63 -5.39
C PHE A 68 -8.08 -10.85 -6.70
N ARG A 69 -7.99 -9.53 -6.60
CA ARG A 69 -7.91 -8.65 -7.76
C ARG A 69 -6.59 -7.91 -7.76
N GLU A 70 -5.83 -8.04 -8.85
CA GLU A 70 -4.62 -7.27 -9.07
C GLU A 70 -4.92 -6.04 -9.95
N VAL A 71 -4.49 -4.86 -9.49
CA VAL A 71 -4.53 -3.62 -10.26
C VAL A 71 -3.11 -3.19 -10.58
N LYS A 72 -2.79 -3.01 -11.86
CA LYS A 72 -1.47 -2.49 -12.29
C LYS A 72 -1.36 -1.01 -11.98
N ILE A 73 -0.27 -0.62 -11.35
CA ILE A 73 0.02 0.75 -10.96
C ILE A 73 1.14 1.29 -11.84
N ARG A 74 0.97 2.50 -12.34
CA ARG A 74 1.98 3.24 -13.10
C ARG A 74 2.55 4.37 -12.24
N ARG A 75 3.80 4.73 -12.48
CA ARG A 75 4.38 5.95 -11.89
C ARG A 75 3.58 7.15 -12.38
N ASN A 76 3.16 8.00 -11.45
CA ASN A 76 2.62 9.32 -11.77
C ASN A 76 3.80 10.30 -11.96
N SER A 77 3.91 10.94 -13.14
CA SER A 77 4.95 11.96 -13.42
C SER A 77 4.77 13.21 -12.57
N ALA A 78 3.56 13.50 -12.11
CA ALA A 78 3.26 14.60 -11.19
C ALA A 78 3.31 14.18 -9.70
N CYS A 79 3.79 12.97 -9.38
CA CYS A 79 3.83 12.50 -7.99
C CYS A 79 4.68 13.44 -7.11
N PRO A 80 4.16 13.90 -5.95
CA PRO A 80 4.86 14.88 -5.13
C PRO A 80 6.16 14.36 -4.49
N ILE A 81 6.38 13.04 -4.50
CA ILE A 81 7.59 12.39 -3.95
C ILE A 81 8.56 11.94 -5.06
N CYS A 82 8.06 11.23 -6.08
CA CYS A 82 8.91 10.58 -7.08
C CYS A 82 8.62 11.01 -8.52
N GLY A 83 7.83 12.07 -8.71
CA GLY A 83 7.53 12.71 -9.98
C GLY A 83 8.72 13.46 -10.56
N ASP A 84 8.49 14.16 -11.66
CA ASP A 84 9.55 14.86 -12.39
C ASP A 84 9.94 16.20 -11.72
N ASN A 85 9.01 16.79 -10.95
CA ASN A 85 9.23 17.94 -10.06
C ASN A 85 8.66 17.64 -8.66
N PRO A 86 9.40 16.95 -7.77
CA PRO A 86 8.94 16.63 -6.42
C PRO A 86 8.72 17.89 -5.56
N THR A 87 7.63 17.90 -4.79
CA THR A 87 7.28 19.01 -3.87
C THR A 87 7.40 18.61 -2.40
N ILE A 88 7.26 17.33 -2.07
CA ILE A 88 7.52 16.81 -0.72
C ILE A 88 8.99 16.43 -0.62
N THR A 89 9.76 17.27 0.08
CA THR A 89 11.22 17.10 0.26
C THR A 89 11.61 16.67 1.66
N GLN A 90 10.68 16.69 2.61
CA GLN A 90 10.87 16.27 3.99
C GLN A 90 9.67 15.44 4.47
N LEU A 91 9.93 14.55 5.43
CA LEU A 91 8.89 13.77 6.07
C LEU A 91 8.26 14.59 7.18
N ILE A 92 6.93 14.50 7.27
CA ILE A 92 6.16 15.01 8.40
C ILE A 92 5.65 13.81 9.19
N ASP A 93 5.74 13.90 10.51
CA ASP A 93 5.12 12.92 11.38
C ASP A 93 3.63 13.23 11.49
N TYR A 94 2.82 12.22 11.21
CA TYR A 94 1.38 12.28 11.48
C TYR A 94 1.18 11.80 12.91
N GLU A 95 0.39 12.53 13.71
CA GLU A 95 -0.11 12.01 14.97
C GLU A 95 -1.12 10.88 14.67
N TRP A 96 -0.62 9.65 14.61
CA TRP A 96 -1.44 8.47 14.43
C TRP A 96 -2.13 8.13 15.75
N VAL A 97 -3.40 8.48 15.86
CA VAL A 97 -4.27 7.94 16.90
C VAL A 97 -4.81 6.61 16.39
N CYS A 98 -4.21 5.50 16.82
CA CYS A 98 -4.74 4.16 16.60
C CYS A 98 -5.99 3.95 17.48
#